data_AF-A0A644ZDS9-F1
#
_entry.id   AF-A0A644ZDS9-F1
#
_cell.length_a   1.000
_cell.length_b   1.000
_cell.length_c   1.000
_cell.angle_alpha   90.00
_cell.angle_beta   90.00
_cell.angle_gamma   90.00
#
_symmetry.space_group_name_H-M   'P 1'
#
loop_
_entity.id
_entity.type
_entity.pdbx_description
1 polymer ?
#
loop_
_entity_poly.entity_id
_entity_poly.type
_entity_poly.pdbx_seq_one_letter_code
_entity_poly.pdbx_strand_id
1 'polypeptide(L)'
;MKRQCFLLVFFISSIFISFAQNELSGYYYSKSGTYIEIKDNMFKLIMPNNAINGWYSNVMAEGIIKRVSTSFIELNTDKDFMIEAIKNIEISQRIDSVVADSIKVRFLIPYQRSKLKISISTNNFRTFELDYSDNNKELNIPSDVKSISFYISPDYIQAHTSDGLFYGTVGFDSMIEYQVENYANVLEIQIPSLNDSFFETYCIKGDYAQIVNDSIIWKGEVYKKSK
;
A
#
# COMPACT_ATOMS: atom_id res chain seq x y z
N MET A 1 -30.20 43.44 -33.14
CA MET A 1 -30.49 42.88 -31.79
C MET A 1 -30.70 41.36 -31.74
N LYS A 2 -31.19 40.66 -32.78
CA LYS A 2 -31.41 39.18 -32.70
C LYS A 2 -30.14 38.31 -32.76
N ARG A 3 -29.02 38.83 -33.27
CA ARG A 3 -27.77 38.07 -33.50
C ARG A 3 -26.83 38.05 -32.28
N GLN A 4 -26.97 39.00 -31.35
CA GLN A 4 -26.19 39.05 -30.10
C GLN A 4 -26.75 38.13 -29.02
N CYS A 5 -28.05 37.82 -29.03
CA CYS A 5 -28.65 36.86 -28.09
C CYS A 5 -28.16 35.42 -28.32
N PHE A 6 -27.85 35.02 -29.56
CA PHE A 6 -27.38 33.67 -29.87
C PHE A 6 -25.98 33.36 -29.32
N LEU A 7 -25.07 34.36 -29.33
CA LEU A 7 -23.72 34.21 -28.78
C LEU A 7 -23.74 34.13 -27.24
N LEU A 8 -24.66 34.85 -26.59
CA LEU A 8 -24.80 34.81 -25.13
C LEU A 8 -25.30 33.44 -24.64
N VAL A 9 -26.25 32.83 -25.36
CA VAL A 9 -26.78 31.48 -25.04
C VAL A 9 -25.70 30.40 -25.21
N PHE A 10 -24.85 30.51 -26.23
CA PHE A 10 -23.72 29.60 -26.42
C PHE A 10 -22.71 29.70 -25.28
N PHE A 11 -22.33 30.92 -24.87
CA PHE A 11 -21.41 31.14 -23.76
C PHE A 11 -21.96 30.62 -22.42
N ILE A 12 -23.26 30.79 -22.16
CA ILE A 12 -23.92 30.30 -20.94
C ILE A 12 -23.97 28.76 -20.95
N SER A 13 -24.23 28.11 -22.09
CA SER A 13 -24.21 26.64 -22.19
C SER A 13 -22.83 26.02 -21.94
N SER A 14 -21.75 26.68 -22.37
CA SER A 14 -20.38 26.25 -22.08
C SER A 14 -19.96 26.44 -20.63
N ILE A 15 -20.59 27.37 -19.89
CA ILE A 15 -20.34 27.56 -18.46
C ILE A 15 -21.03 26.44 -17.65
N PHE A 16 -22.21 25.98 -18.06
CA PHE A 16 -22.91 24.87 -17.38
C PHE A 16 -22.22 23.51 -17.50
N ILE A 17 -21.42 23.28 -18.55
CA ILE A 17 -20.63 22.04 -18.69
C ILE A 17 -19.53 21.97 -17.62
N SER A 18 -19.01 23.12 -17.18
CA SER A 18 -18.02 23.21 -16.09
C SER A 18 -18.63 23.17 -14.68
N PHE A 19 -19.97 23.26 -14.56
CA PHE A 19 -20.70 23.16 -13.28
C PHE A 19 -21.37 21.80 -13.05
N ALA A 20 -21.23 20.85 -13.98
CA ALA A 20 -21.39 19.43 -13.67
C ALA A 20 -20.14 18.95 -12.90
N GLN A 21 -20.00 19.36 -11.64
CA GLN A 21 -19.14 18.63 -10.70
C GLN A 21 -19.46 17.15 -10.87
N ASN A 22 -18.44 16.32 -11.19
CA ASN A 22 -18.57 14.90 -11.48
C ASN A 22 -19.69 14.28 -10.61
N GLU A 23 -20.78 13.78 -11.22
CA GLU A 23 -21.94 13.19 -10.49
C GLU A 23 -21.51 12.11 -9.49
N LEU A 24 -20.32 11.56 -9.69
CA LEU A 24 -19.70 10.54 -8.87
C LEU A 24 -19.01 11.05 -7.60
N SER A 25 -18.65 12.33 -7.49
CA SER A 25 -17.99 12.85 -6.28
C SER A 25 -18.89 12.68 -5.05
N GLY A 26 -18.28 12.27 -3.92
CA GLY A 26 -18.98 12.04 -2.67
C GLY A 26 -18.41 10.86 -1.88
N TYR A 27 -19.08 10.54 -0.77
CA TYR A 27 -18.73 9.43 0.10
C TYR A 27 -19.74 8.31 -0.07
N TYR A 28 -19.27 7.08 -0.28
CA TYR A 28 -20.12 5.91 -0.50
C TYR A 28 -19.86 4.88 0.58
N TYR A 29 -20.82 4.63 1.45
CA TYR A 29 -20.67 3.76 2.62
C TYR A 29 -21.25 2.38 2.37
N SER A 30 -20.48 1.35 2.71
CA SER A 30 -20.96 -0.03 2.82
C SER A 30 -21.70 -0.24 4.15
N LYS A 31 -22.34 -1.40 4.30
CA LYS A 31 -22.99 -1.80 5.56
C LYS A 31 -22.01 -2.00 6.71
N SER A 32 -20.75 -2.37 6.42
CA SER A 32 -19.72 -2.62 7.43
C SER A 32 -19.07 -1.34 7.96
N GLY A 33 -19.34 -0.19 7.34
CA GLY A 33 -18.74 1.10 7.67
C GLY A 33 -17.59 1.48 6.74
N THR A 34 -16.96 0.52 6.05
CA THR A 34 -15.99 0.79 4.97
C THR A 34 -16.62 1.69 3.92
N TYR A 35 -15.87 2.69 3.43
CA TYR A 35 -16.40 3.64 2.47
C TYR A 35 -15.40 3.99 1.36
N ILE A 36 -15.96 4.40 0.23
CA ILE A 36 -15.21 4.94 -0.90
C ILE A 36 -15.42 6.45 -0.89
N GLU A 37 -14.36 7.21 -0.74
CA GLU A 37 -14.35 8.65 -1.01
C GLU A 37 -13.99 8.86 -2.46
N ILE A 38 -14.79 9.65 -3.19
CA ILE A 38 -14.51 10.04 -4.57
C ILE A 38 -14.44 11.56 -4.63
N LYS A 39 -13.31 12.07 -5.09
CA LYS A 39 -13.10 13.50 -5.35
C LYS A 39 -12.51 13.66 -6.73
N ASP A 40 -13.26 14.30 -7.60
CA ASP A 40 -12.94 14.45 -9.03
C ASP A 40 -12.78 13.07 -9.70
N ASN A 41 -11.57 12.71 -10.11
CA ASN A 41 -11.25 11.39 -10.67
C ASN A 41 -10.42 10.53 -9.71
N MET A 42 -10.28 10.93 -8.45
CA MET A 42 -9.55 10.15 -7.45
C MET A 42 -10.51 9.39 -6.55
N PHE A 43 -10.11 8.20 -6.11
CA PHE A 43 -10.80 7.45 -5.09
C PHE A 43 -9.89 7.10 -3.92
N LYS A 44 -10.49 6.97 -2.75
CA LYS A 44 -9.89 6.34 -1.57
C LYS A 44 -10.82 5.27 -1.04
N LEU A 45 -10.32 4.06 -0.87
CA LEU A 45 -10.98 3.05 -0.06
C LEU A 45 -10.54 3.24 1.39
N ILE A 46 -11.49 3.50 2.28
CA ILE A 46 -11.22 3.77 3.68
C ILE A 46 -11.99 2.77 4.52
N MET A 47 -11.28 2.07 5.40
CA MET A 47 -11.88 1.21 6.40
C MET A 47 -11.81 1.95 7.76
N PRO A 48 -12.92 2.57 8.21
CA PRO A 48 -12.88 3.40 9.40
C PRO A 48 -12.62 2.57 10.66
N ASN A 49 -11.93 3.20 11.59
CA ASN A 49 -11.60 2.62 12.88
C ASN A 49 -12.87 2.32 13.68
N ASN A 50 -13.10 1.05 13.99
CA ASN A 50 -13.90 0.73 15.15
C ASN A 50 -12.95 0.74 16.35
N ALA A 51 -12.96 1.83 17.12
CA ALA A 51 -12.11 2.05 18.31
C ALA A 51 -12.20 0.95 19.39
N ILE A 52 -13.11 -0.02 19.24
CA ILE A 52 -13.25 -1.21 20.08
C ILE A 52 -12.23 -2.30 19.69
N ASN A 53 -11.63 -2.24 18.48
CA ASN A 53 -10.73 -3.27 17.93
C ASN A 53 -9.33 -2.78 17.49
N GLY A 54 -8.98 -1.49 17.60
CA GLY A 54 -7.60 -1.01 17.38
C GLY A 54 -7.16 -0.64 15.95
N TRP A 55 -8.07 -0.21 15.06
CA TRP A 55 -7.78 0.00 13.62
C TRP A 55 -7.84 1.47 13.17
N TYR A 56 -6.82 2.31 13.33
CA TYR A 56 -6.87 3.80 13.24
C TYR A 56 -7.45 4.55 12.00
N SER A 57 -8.08 3.91 11.01
CA SER A 57 -8.45 4.45 9.69
C SER A 57 -7.23 4.91 8.92
N ASN A 58 -6.67 4.01 8.10
CA ASN A 58 -5.60 4.32 7.18
C ASN A 58 -6.08 3.92 5.79
N VAL A 59 -5.83 4.75 4.79
CA VAL A 59 -6.33 4.55 3.43
C VAL A 59 -5.86 3.19 2.91
N MET A 60 -6.81 2.31 2.58
CA MET A 60 -6.55 0.94 2.12
C MET A 60 -6.16 0.89 0.66
N ALA A 61 -6.68 1.82 -0.14
CA ALA A 61 -6.29 2.02 -1.52
C ALA A 61 -6.51 3.48 -1.89
N GLU A 62 -5.60 4.04 -2.66
CA GLU A 62 -5.76 5.36 -3.28
C GLU A 62 -5.38 5.27 -4.75
N GLY A 63 -6.18 5.91 -5.60
CA GLY A 63 -5.76 6.14 -6.97
C GLY A 63 -6.83 6.75 -7.85
N ILE A 64 -6.82 6.41 -9.13
CA ILE A 64 -7.60 7.05 -10.19
C ILE A 64 -8.78 6.19 -10.61
N ILE A 65 -9.90 6.86 -10.83
CA ILE A 65 -11.09 6.39 -11.50
C ILE A 65 -11.00 6.77 -12.98
N LYS A 66 -11.22 5.78 -13.84
CA LYS A 66 -11.50 5.99 -15.26
C LYS A 66 -12.92 5.57 -15.57
N ARG A 67 -13.72 6.48 -16.12
CA ARG A 67 -15.07 6.15 -16.56
C ARG A 67 -15.02 5.31 -17.84
N VAL A 68 -15.62 4.12 -17.80
CA VAL A 68 -15.65 3.16 -18.93
C VAL A 68 -16.97 3.27 -19.68
N SER A 69 -18.07 3.46 -18.95
CA SER A 69 -19.41 3.72 -19.51
C SER A 69 -20.24 4.53 -18.53
N THR A 70 -21.53 4.75 -18.83
CA THR A 70 -22.47 5.38 -17.89
C THR A 70 -22.67 4.58 -16.61
N SER A 71 -22.49 3.24 -16.67
CA SER A 71 -22.77 2.32 -15.56
C SER A 71 -21.51 1.67 -14.98
N PHE A 72 -20.31 1.96 -15.50
CA PHE A 72 -19.08 1.31 -15.06
C PHE A 72 -17.91 2.27 -14.96
N ILE A 73 -17.13 2.09 -13.89
CA ILE A 73 -15.85 2.72 -13.66
C ILE A 73 -14.77 1.67 -13.49
N GLU A 74 -13.57 2.01 -13.94
CA GLU A 74 -12.34 1.26 -13.72
C GLU A 74 -11.56 1.96 -12.60
N LEU A 75 -11.14 1.20 -11.59
CA LEU A 75 -10.36 1.65 -10.46
C LEU A 75 -8.91 1.19 -10.64
N ASN A 76 -7.96 2.10 -10.45
CA ASN A 76 -6.53 1.81 -10.52
C ASN A 76 -5.81 2.55 -9.40
N THR A 77 -5.01 1.86 -8.59
CA THR A 77 -4.10 2.53 -7.65
C THR A 77 -3.00 3.26 -8.38
N ASP A 78 -2.62 4.44 -7.91
CA ASP A 78 -1.62 5.30 -8.58
C ASP A 78 -0.23 4.67 -8.65
N LYS A 79 0.07 3.82 -7.66
CA LYS A 79 1.41 3.29 -7.43
C LYS A 79 1.34 1.81 -7.09
N ASP A 80 2.32 1.09 -7.61
CA ASP A 80 2.62 -0.27 -7.13
C ASP A 80 3.61 -0.14 -5.97
N PHE A 81 3.07 -0.07 -4.75
CA PHE A 81 3.86 0.15 -3.53
C PHE A 81 4.89 -0.96 -3.28
N MET A 82 4.68 -2.18 -3.79
CA MET A 82 5.68 -3.26 -3.70
C MET A 82 6.90 -2.91 -4.56
N ILE A 83 6.67 -2.51 -5.81
CA ILE A 83 7.75 -2.10 -6.71
C ILE A 83 8.46 -0.85 -6.18
N GLU A 84 7.71 0.12 -5.64
CA GLU A 84 8.32 1.31 -5.02
C GLU A 84 9.17 0.94 -3.81
N ALA A 85 8.68 0.05 -2.94
CA ALA A 85 9.44 -0.39 -1.78
C ALA A 85 10.74 -1.10 -2.17
N ILE A 86 10.72 -1.98 -3.17
CA ILE A 86 11.93 -2.66 -3.66
C ILE A 86 12.93 -1.65 -4.22
N LYS A 87 12.47 -0.67 -5.02
CA LYS A 87 13.35 0.36 -5.61
C LYS A 87 13.99 1.27 -4.57
N ASN A 88 13.33 1.47 -3.45
CA ASN A 88 13.77 2.37 -2.39
C ASN A 88 14.58 1.64 -1.29
N ILE A 89 14.89 0.35 -1.47
CA ILE A 89 15.82 -0.35 -0.55
C ILE A 89 17.21 0.24 -0.73
N GLU A 90 17.83 0.63 0.38
CA GLU A 90 19.21 1.07 0.44
C GLU A 90 20.02 0.07 1.25
N ILE A 91 21.11 -0.46 0.68
CA ILE A 91 22.01 -1.37 1.38
C ILE A 91 23.39 -0.74 1.44
N SER A 92 23.90 -0.60 2.65
CA SER A 92 25.29 -0.22 2.88
C SER A 92 26.04 -1.38 3.53
N GLN A 93 27.29 -1.55 3.11
CA GLN A 93 28.16 -2.63 3.59
C GLN A 93 29.47 -2.02 4.09
N ARG A 94 30.01 -2.58 5.16
CA ARG A 94 31.30 -2.14 5.70
C ARG A 94 32.05 -3.28 6.40
N ILE A 95 33.32 -3.01 6.64
CA ILE A 95 34.20 -3.85 7.46
C ILE A 95 34.26 -3.24 8.87
N ASP A 96 34.00 -4.06 9.88
CA ASP A 96 34.12 -3.78 11.30
C ASP A 96 35.14 -4.75 11.91
N SER A 97 36.32 -4.27 12.25
CA SER A 97 37.41 -5.11 12.75
C SER A 97 37.11 -5.80 14.08
N VAL A 98 36.03 -5.44 14.78
CA VAL A 98 35.60 -6.08 16.03
C VAL A 98 34.76 -7.34 15.78
N VAL A 99 34.12 -7.45 14.62
CA VAL A 99 33.24 -8.58 14.25
C VAL A 99 34.03 -9.59 13.41
N ALA A 100 34.79 -10.49 14.02
CA ALA A 100 35.69 -11.37 13.27
C ALA A 100 34.98 -12.56 12.58
N ASP A 101 33.94 -13.13 13.21
CA ASP A 101 33.47 -14.48 12.87
C ASP A 101 32.01 -14.55 12.37
N SER A 102 31.40 -13.40 12.06
CA SER A 102 30.01 -13.34 11.60
C SER A 102 29.77 -12.12 10.72
N ILE A 103 28.68 -12.16 9.95
CA ILE A 103 28.13 -10.97 9.31
C ILE A 103 26.97 -10.46 10.17
N LYS A 104 27.07 -9.22 10.64
CA LYS A 104 25.98 -8.53 11.31
C LYS A 104 25.04 -7.93 10.27
N VAL A 105 23.77 -8.33 10.28
CA VAL A 105 22.73 -7.74 9.42
C VAL A 105 21.82 -6.88 10.26
N ARG A 106 21.64 -5.62 9.88
CA ARG A 106 20.81 -4.64 10.57
C ARG A 106 19.75 -4.09 9.65
N PHE A 107 18.50 -4.03 10.13
CA PHE A 107 17.39 -3.43 9.41
C PHE A 107 17.02 -2.05 9.99
N LEU A 108 16.68 -1.11 9.12
CA LEU A 108 16.15 0.21 9.47
C LEU A 108 14.81 0.39 8.74
N ILE A 109 13.72 0.16 9.46
CA ILE A 109 12.35 0.15 8.91
C ILE A 109 11.50 1.15 9.72
N PRO A 110 10.88 2.17 9.09
CA PRO A 110 10.06 3.17 9.77
C PRO A 110 8.63 2.67 10.05
N TYR A 111 8.51 1.47 10.63
CA TYR A 111 7.24 0.85 11.01
C TYR A 111 7.12 0.81 12.54
N GLN A 112 6.05 1.38 13.07
CA GLN A 112 5.83 1.60 14.50
C GLN A 112 4.53 0.94 15.01
N ARG A 113 3.65 0.46 14.13
CA ARG A 113 2.36 -0.14 14.54
C ARG A 113 2.48 -1.43 15.33
N SER A 114 3.45 -2.29 14.99
CA SER A 114 3.65 -3.57 15.66
C SER A 114 5.07 -4.09 15.42
N LYS A 115 5.38 -5.24 16.04
CA LYS A 115 6.63 -5.97 15.76
C LYS A 115 6.58 -6.58 14.37
N LEU A 116 7.75 -6.70 13.74
CA LEU A 116 7.89 -7.39 12.45
C LEU A 116 8.67 -8.69 12.67
N LYS A 117 8.37 -9.70 11.85
CA LYS A 117 9.19 -10.88 11.65
C LYS A 117 9.97 -10.71 10.35
N ILE A 118 11.27 -10.89 10.43
CA ILE A 118 12.17 -10.83 9.28
C ILE A 118 12.85 -12.18 9.12
N SER A 119 12.56 -12.85 8.00
CA SER A 119 13.17 -14.12 7.61
C SER A 119 14.25 -13.82 6.56
N ILE A 120 15.52 -14.02 6.92
CA ILE A 120 16.67 -13.84 6.03
C ILE A 120 17.05 -15.18 5.44
N SER A 121 16.93 -15.33 4.12
CA SER A 121 17.38 -16.52 3.39
C SER A 121 18.74 -16.25 2.77
N THR A 122 19.64 -17.24 2.82
CA THR A 122 21.02 -17.12 2.34
C THR A 122 21.29 -18.05 1.16
N ASN A 123 22.37 -17.78 0.42
CA ASN A 123 22.84 -18.60 -0.70
C ASN A 123 23.16 -20.07 -0.36
N ASN A 124 23.26 -20.41 0.92
CA ASN A 124 23.48 -21.78 1.40
C ASN A 124 22.20 -22.45 1.91
N PHE A 125 21.02 -21.94 1.52
CA PHE A 125 19.69 -22.45 1.87
C PHE A 125 19.41 -22.48 3.38
N ARG A 126 20.02 -21.57 4.14
CA ARG A 126 19.72 -21.37 5.55
C ARG A 126 18.79 -20.17 5.69
N THR A 127 17.90 -20.26 6.67
CA THR A 127 16.98 -19.18 7.03
C THR A 127 17.26 -18.77 8.47
N PHE A 128 17.33 -17.46 8.69
CA PHE A 128 17.53 -16.84 10.00
C PHE A 128 16.34 -15.94 10.29
N GLU A 129 15.81 -16.01 11.50
CA GLU A 129 14.63 -15.24 11.91
C GLU A 129 15.04 -14.12 12.85
N LEU A 130 14.48 -12.93 12.65
CA LEU A 130 14.59 -11.78 13.52
C LEU A 130 13.20 -11.26 13.89
N ASP A 131 12.90 -11.31 15.19
CA ASP A 131 11.79 -10.59 15.80
C ASP A 131 12.17 -9.10 15.90
N TYR A 132 11.95 -8.36 14.83
CA TYR A 132 12.29 -6.95 14.69
C TYR A 132 11.40 -6.06 15.56
N SER A 133 12.06 -5.16 16.29
CA SER A 133 11.42 -4.14 17.12
C SER A 133 12.39 -2.97 17.35
N ASP A 134 11.95 -1.92 18.04
CA ASP A 134 12.82 -0.78 18.34
C ASP A 134 14.08 -1.13 19.13
N ASN A 135 14.02 -2.20 19.93
CA ASN A 135 15.15 -2.67 20.74
C ASN A 135 15.90 -3.84 20.10
N ASN A 136 15.41 -4.39 18.98
CA ASN A 136 16.00 -5.53 18.31
C ASN A 136 15.97 -5.33 16.80
N LYS A 137 17.06 -4.83 16.24
CA LYS A 137 17.16 -4.43 14.82
C LYS A 137 18.20 -5.21 14.03
N GLU A 138 18.90 -6.13 14.67
CA GLU A 138 20.04 -6.82 14.08
C GLU A 138 20.13 -8.28 14.49
N LEU A 139 20.74 -9.09 13.62
CA LEU A 139 21.10 -10.48 13.89
C LEU A 139 22.45 -10.80 13.25
N ASN A 140 23.16 -11.79 13.79
CA ASN A 140 24.41 -12.27 13.22
C ASN A 140 24.18 -13.53 12.40
N ILE A 141 24.67 -13.56 11.15
CA ILE A 141 24.70 -14.74 10.28
C ILE A 141 26.13 -15.23 10.08
N PRO A 142 26.34 -16.48 9.63
CA PRO A 142 27.67 -17.02 9.36
C PRO A 142 28.48 -16.17 8.37
N SER A 143 29.79 -16.08 8.57
CA SER A 143 30.70 -15.26 7.76
C SER A 143 30.94 -15.80 6.34
N ASP A 144 30.54 -17.04 6.05
CA ASP A 144 30.64 -17.67 4.72
C ASP A 144 29.47 -17.32 3.78
N VAL A 145 28.48 -16.55 4.26
CA VAL A 145 27.33 -16.11 3.46
C VAL A 145 27.78 -15.13 2.37
N LYS A 146 27.34 -15.37 1.13
CA LYS A 146 27.70 -14.60 -0.06
C LYS A 146 26.56 -13.76 -0.63
N SER A 147 25.32 -14.18 -0.41
CA SER A 147 24.14 -13.39 -0.75
C SER A 147 23.01 -13.67 0.22
N ILE A 148 22.12 -12.68 0.33
CA ILE A 148 20.92 -12.76 1.15
C ILE A 148 19.70 -12.28 0.37
N SER A 149 18.55 -12.86 0.66
CA SER A 149 17.22 -12.31 0.39
C SER A 149 16.44 -12.28 1.70
N PHE A 150 15.33 -11.54 1.75
CA PHE A 150 14.57 -11.45 2.98
C PHE A 150 13.07 -11.28 2.74
N TYR A 151 12.30 -11.84 3.66
CA TYR A 151 10.86 -11.68 3.75
C TYR A 151 10.51 -11.01 5.08
N ILE A 152 9.61 -10.03 5.04
CA ILE A 152 9.22 -9.22 6.20
C ILE A 152 7.70 -9.27 6.34
N SER A 153 7.20 -9.58 7.52
CA SER A 153 5.76 -9.54 7.81
C SER A 153 5.50 -8.98 9.21
N PRO A 154 4.34 -8.36 9.47
CA PRO A 154 3.90 -8.08 10.82
C PRO A 154 3.74 -9.37 11.63
N ASP A 155 4.12 -9.33 12.91
CA ASP A 155 3.96 -10.46 13.84
C ASP A 155 2.49 -10.84 14.04
N TYR A 156 1.59 -9.87 13.88
CA TYR A 156 0.15 -10.04 13.90
C TYR A 156 -0.53 -9.15 12.86
N ILE A 157 -1.43 -9.73 12.06
CA ILE A 157 -2.38 -9.03 11.19
C ILE A 157 -3.76 -9.62 11.44
N GLN A 158 -4.75 -8.76 11.61
CA GLN A 158 -6.13 -9.19 11.74
C GLN A 158 -6.80 -9.29 10.36
N ALA A 159 -7.53 -10.38 10.13
CA ALA A 159 -8.28 -10.54 8.89
C ALA A 159 -9.33 -9.45 8.72
N HIS A 160 -9.56 -9.04 7.47
CA HIS A 160 -10.55 -8.01 7.12
C HIS A 160 -11.97 -8.56 7.15
N THR A 161 -12.12 -9.87 7.10
CA THR A 161 -13.40 -10.58 7.07
C THR A 161 -13.45 -11.69 8.11
N SER A 162 -14.67 -12.10 8.47
CA SER A 162 -14.91 -13.18 9.45
C SER A 162 -14.46 -14.55 8.98
N ASP A 163 -14.34 -14.77 7.66
CA ASP A 163 -13.80 -15.99 7.04
C ASP A 163 -12.27 -15.97 6.89
N GLY A 164 -11.59 -14.96 7.43
CA GLY A 164 -10.13 -14.93 7.52
C GLY A 164 -9.43 -14.35 6.28
N LEU A 165 -10.13 -13.61 5.43
CA LEU A 165 -9.53 -13.05 4.21
C LEU A 165 -8.78 -11.74 4.51
N PHE A 166 -7.65 -11.62 3.84
CA PHE A 166 -6.87 -10.39 3.77
C PHE A 166 -6.94 -9.88 2.33
N TYR A 167 -7.20 -8.60 2.19
CA TYR A 167 -7.34 -7.98 0.88
C TYR A 167 -6.15 -7.09 0.51
N GLY A 168 -5.32 -6.74 1.50
CA GLY A 168 -4.12 -5.94 1.33
C GLY A 168 -2.84 -6.74 1.56
N THR A 169 -1.72 -6.03 1.54
CA THR A 169 -0.39 -6.63 1.66
C THR A 169 -0.10 -7.13 3.06
N VAL A 170 0.18 -8.42 3.18
CA VAL A 170 0.47 -9.08 4.47
C VAL A 170 1.95 -9.36 4.70
N GLY A 171 2.78 -9.12 3.68
CA GLY A 171 4.22 -9.33 3.75
C GLY A 171 4.95 -8.66 2.59
N PHE A 172 6.25 -8.49 2.77
CA PHE A 172 7.17 -7.88 1.84
C PHE A 172 8.29 -8.86 1.52
N ASP A 173 8.44 -9.21 0.25
CA ASP A 173 9.55 -10.02 -0.26
C ASP A 173 10.53 -9.10 -0.98
N SER A 174 11.83 -9.24 -0.71
CA SER A 174 12.86 -8.48 -1.40
C SER A 174 12.92 -8.76 -2.91
N MET A 175 12.37 -9.87 -3.38
CA MET A 175 12.29 -10.35 -4.78
C MET A 175 13.64 -10.59 -5.48
N ILE A 176 14.73 -10.04 -4.95
CA ILE A 176 16.09 -10.20 -5.44
C ILE A 176 17.02 -10.63 -4.32
N GLU A 177 18.11 -11.28 -4.71
CA GLU A 177 19.24 -11.57 -3.82
C GLU A 177 20.26 -10.43 -3.87
N TYR A 178 20.66 -9.97 -2.68
CA TYR A 178 21.70 -8.97 -2.49
C TYR A 178 23.03 -9.65 -2.20
N GLN A 179 24.06 -9.28 -2.97
CA GLN A 179 25.40 -9.82 -2.80
C GLN A 179 26.09 -9.16 -1.59
N VAL A 180 26.74 -9.98 -0.79
CA VAL A 180 27.64 -9.54 0.27
C VAL A 180 28.98 -9.19 -0.36
N GLU A 181 29.47 -7.98 -0.15
CA GLU A 181 30.78 -7.56 -0.62
C GLU A 181 31.89 -8.37 0.07
N ASN A 182 32.97 -8.63 -0.66
CA ASN A 182 34.10 -9.35 -0.10
C ASN A 182 34.60 -8.65 1.18
N TYR A 183 34.76 -9.43 2.26
CA TYR A 183 35.21 -8.98 3.58
C TYR A 183 34.24 -8.08 4.35
N ALA A 184 33.08 -7.72 3.78
CA ALA A 184 32.06 -7.03 4.54
C ALA A 184 31.50 -7.97 5.63
N ASN A 185 31.42 -7.45 6.84
CA ASN A 185 30.89 -8.17 8.00
C ASN A 185 29.82 -7.36 8.74
N VAL A 186 29.42 -6.21 8.17
CA VAL A 186 28.22 -5.48 8.57
C VAL A 186 27.44 -5.07 7.32
N LEU A 187 26.16 -5.46 7.28
CA LEU A 187 25.17 -5.05 6.30
C LEU A 187 24.10 -4.22 7.02
N GLU A 188 23.85 -3.02 6.53
CA GLU A 188 22.73 -2.19 6.98
C GLU A 188 21.75 -2.01 5.83
N ILE A 189 20.52 -2.48 6.04
CA ILE A 189 19.44 -2.52 5.07
C ILE A 189 18.36 -1.53 5.51
N GLN A 190 18.16 -0.47 4.74
CA GLN A 190 17.14 0.53 4.99
C GLN A 190 15.98 0.31 4.02
N ILE A 191 14.75 0.35 4.55
CA ILE A 191 13.53 0.16 3.76
C ILE A 191 12.54 1.28 4.09
N PRO A 192 12.78 2.51 3.58
CA PRO A 192 12.01 3.69 3.97
C PRO A 192 10.50 3.61 3.63
N SER A 193 10.16 2.85 2.59
CA SER A 193 8.77 2.68 2.13
C SER A 193 7.96 1.70 2.98
N LEU A 194 8.59 0.83 3.79
CA LEU A 194 7.90 -0.03 4.75
C LEU A 194 7.53 0.77 6.01
N ASN A 195 6.65 1.75 5.83
CA ASN A 195 6.11 2.56 6.92
C ASN A 195 4.76 2.00 7.41
N ASP A 196 4.15 2.66 8.39
CA ASP A 196 2.87 2.26 8.97
C ASP A 196 1.73 2.06 7.96
N SER A 197 1.78 2.71 6.80
CA SER A 197 0.78 2.57 5.74
C SER A 197 1.09 1.47 4.73
N PHE A 198 2.21 0.76 4.87
CA PHE A 198 2.64 -0.23 3.87
C PHE A 198 1.77 -1.49 3.90
N PHE A 199 1.71 -2.16 5.06
CA PHE A 199 0.91 -3.36 5.23
C PHE A 199 -0.59 -3.01 5.19
N GLU A 200 -1.40 -3.98 4.79
CA GLU A 200 -2.84 -3.87 4.62
C GLU A 200 -3.27 -2.95 3.45
N THR A 201 -2.33 -2.30 2.74
CA THR A 201 -2.63 -1.55 1.51
C THR A 201 -2.88 -2.47 0.32
N TYR A 202 -3.91 -2.17 -0.47
CA TYR A 202 -4.36 -2.91 -1.64
C TYR A 202 -3.72 -2.32 -2.88
N CYS A 203 -3.29 -3.18 -3.80
CA CYS A 203 -2.96 -2.78 -5.16
C CYS A 203 -4.15 -3.11 -6.06
N ILE A 204 -4.73 -2.09 -6.70
CA ILE A 204 -5.88 -2.26 -7.59
C ILE A 204 -5.39 -1.97 -9.00
N LYS A 205 -5.46 -2.96 -9.90
CA LYS A 205 -5.06 -2.83 -11.30
C LYS A 205 -6.19 -3.29 -12.21
N GLY A 206 -7.00 -2.34 -12.67
CA GLY A 206 -8.09 -2.60 -13.61
C GLY A 206 -9.31 -3.28 -12.99
N ASP A 207 -9.60 -3.04 -11.71
CA ASP A 207 -10.86 -3.51 -11.11
C ASP A 207 -12.03 -2.69 -11.66
N TYR A 208 -13.16 -3.33 -11.93
CA TYR A 208 -14.38 -2.64 -12.37
C TYR A 208 -15.39 -2.56 -11.23
N ALA A 209 -15.99 -1.37 -11.08
CA ALA A 209 -17.13 -1.16 -10.21
C ALA A 209 -18.34 -0.67 -11.02
N GLN A 210 -19.53 -1.16 -10.67
CA GLN A 210 -20.78 -0.78 -11.31
C GLN A 210 -21.40 0.40 -10.59
N ILE A 211 -21.89 1.37 -11.34
CA ILE A 211 -22.69 2.49 -10.85
C ILE A 211 -24.16 2.16 -11.08
N VAL A 212 -24.95 2.19 -10.02
CA VAL A 212 -26.40 2.00 -10.07
C VAL A 212 -27.06 3.06 -9.19
N ASN A 213 -27.72 4.04 -9.82
CA ASN A 213 -28.25 5.22 -9.14
C ASN A 213 -27.14 5.89 -8.28
N ASP A 214 -27.45 6.22 -7.02
CA ASP A 214 -26.51 6.76 -6.05
C ASP A 214 -25.72 5.66 -5.31
N SER A 215 -25.29 4.61 -6.01
CA SER A 215 -24.56 3.49 -5.40
C SER A 215 -23.46 2.97 -6.31
N ILE A 216 -22.41 2.47 -5.67
CA ILE A 216 -21.29 1.78 -6.30
C ILE A 216 -21.30 0.34 -5.81
N ILE A 217 -21.33 -0.60 -6.75
CA ILE A 217 -21.23 -2.03 -6.46
C ILE A 217 -19.83 -2.48 -6.86
N TRP A 218 -19.06 -2.97 -5.88
CA TRP A 218 -17.67 -3.37 -6.09
C TRP A 218 -17.31 -4.54 -5.18
N LYS A 219 -16.66 -5.57 -5.73
CA LYS A 219 -16.25 -6.81 -5.03
C LYS A 219 -17.37 -7.48 -4.20
N GLY A 220 -18.61 -7.44 -4.70
CA GLY A 220 -19.77 -8.04 -4.03
C GLY A 220 -20.36 -7.18 -2.90
N GLU A 221 -19.79 -6.02 -2.61
CA GLU A 221 -20.34 -5.05 -1.66
C GLU A 221 -21.08 -3.91 -2.38
N VAL A 222 -22.09 -3.36 -1.69
CA VAL A 222 -22.85 -2.19 -2.15
C VAL A 222 -22.49 -1.00 -1.27
N TYR A 223 -21.92 0.03 -1.88
CA TYR A 223 -21.57 1.29 -1.27
C TYR A 223 -22.60 2.35 -1.66
N LYS A 224 -23.37 2.85 -0.69
CA LYS A 224 -24.44 3.84 -0.93
C LYS A 224 -23.90 5.25 -0.69
N LYS A 225 -24.20 6.17 -1.61
CA LYS A 225 -23.81 7.58 -1.47
C LYS A 225 -24.44 8.17 -0.21
N SER A 226 -23.65 8.84 0.61
CA SER A 226 -24.17 9.72 1.65
C SER A 226 -24.93 10.85 0.98
N LYS A 227 -26.09 11.20 1.55
CA LYS A 227 -26.77 12.44 1.22
C LYS A 227 -25.95 13.64 1.67
#